data_AF-A0A7J6TGF1-F1
#
_entry.id   AF-A0A7J6TGF1-F1
#
_cell.length_a   1.000
_cell.length_b   1.000
_cell.length_c   1.000
_cell.angle_alpha   90.00
_cell.angle_beta   90.00
_cell.angle_gamma   90.00
#
_symmetry.space_group_name_H-M   'P 1'
#
loop_
_entity.id
_entity.type
_entity.pdbx_description
1 polymer ?
#
loop_
_entity_poly.entity_id
_entity_poly.type
_entity_poly.pdbx_seq_one_letter_code
_entity_poly.pdbx_strand_id
1 'polypeptide(L)'
;MVVFASRTWRNLTAKVVGVKSIPFDPLEKQRAAVLEHAAKAEALYKQLVRLSNLTDEIRSAQLEITKQSREVIAPPAKDEEASTLCSTADSGAGVEYTQAICLFADQLSRCEQSLQALRPQLQVAVGEAQKLVQRNADLQQKLKDRDRAYADLDHYNHKIEDLKTDASKRSKKDVKGEERLARNVAKHRMAEVHFIQLDEQVRVEMSQLLEGTEADFAKIIAQYSRYLGVSAFAGMQGITAFTDQVPSMVRQQVERDEDPFPFHNQNSGASIIEQSMLGLASVLAMGILYSNGTLPLSLCCFSIAKCFYITVQYQCMVVFASKTWRNLTDKVIGVKAISSDPLEKQRAALLDHAAKAQARPIE
;
A
#
# COMPACT_ATOMS: atom_id res chain seq x y z
N MET A 1 -28.85 29.65 -38.41
CA MET A 1 -28.83 28.19 -38.18
C MET A 1 -27.68 27.60 -38.97
N VAL A 2 -26.56 27.28 -38.32
CA VAL A 2 -25.40 26.66 -39.00
C VAL A 2 -25.60 25.14 -39.00
N VAL A 3 -25.72 24.56 -40.20
CA VAL A 3 -25.89 23.11 -40.38
C VAL A 3 -24.55 22.43 -40.17
N PHE A 4 -24.33 21.88 -38.97
CA PHE A 4 -23.16 21.08 -38.62
C PHE A 4 -23.26 19.65 -39.20
N ALA A 5 -23.16 19.50 -40.52
CA ALA A 5 -23.26 18.19 -41.20
C ALA A 5 -21.90 17.57 -41.59
N SER A 6 -20.77 18.15 -41.18
CA SER A 6 -19.46 17.65 -41.58
C SER A 6 -19.14 16.30 -40.92
N ARG A 7 -18.48 15.42 -41.68
CA ARG A 7 -18.00 14.10 -41.22
C ARG A 7 -17.09 14.22 -40.00
N THR A 8 -16.33 15.32 -39.95
CA THR A 8 -15.45 15.69 -38.83
C THR A 8 -16.26 15.94 -37.55
N TRP A 9 -17.38 16.65 -37.63
CA TRP A 9 -18.24 16.89 -36.48
C TRP A 9 -18.92 15.61 -35.99
N ARG A 10 -19.45 14.75 -36.88
CA ARG A 10 -19.99 13.44 -36.46
C ARG A 10 -18.94 12.56 -35.75
N ASN A 11 -17.70 12.56 -36.24
CA ASN A 11 -16.59 11.87 -35.57
C ASN A 11 -16.22 12.51 -34.24
N LEU A 12 -16.31 13.85 -34.13
CA LEU A 12 -16.09 14.58 -32.88
C LEU A 12 -17.21 14.28 -31.88
N THR A 13 -18.48 14.31 -32.30
CA THR A 13 -19.64 13.99 -31.48
C THR A 13 -19.61 12.54 -31.03
N ALA A 14 -19.24 11.58 -31.88
CA ALA A 14 -19.05 10.19 -31.47
C ALA A 14 -17.88 10.00 -30.47
N LYS A 15 -16.85 10.85 -30.54
CA LYS A 15 -15.75 10.90 -29.57
C LYS A 15 -16.11 11.62 -28.26
N VAL A 16 -16.95 12.65 -28.32
CA VAL A 16 -17.23 13.59 -27.20
C VAL A 16 -18.54 13.25 -26.47
N VAL A 17 -19.57 12.78 -27.17
CA VAL A 17 -20.91 12.47 -26.62
C VAL A 17 -21.03 11.01 -26.17
N GLY A 18 -20.02 10.20 -26.42
CA GLY A 18 -20.08 8.76 -26.14
C GLY A 18 -20.93 8.03 -27.18
N VAL A 19 -20.65 6.74 -27.30
CA VAL A 19 -21.41 5.84 -28.17
C VAL A 19 -22.79 5.67 -27.54
N LYS A 20 -23.86 5.75 -28.35
CA LYS A 20 -25.22 5.51 -27.85
C LYS A 20 -25.28 4.15 -27.18
N SER A 21 -25.77 4.09 -25.94
CA SER A 21 -25.98 2.85 -25.21
C SER A 21 -27.01 1.97 -25.94
N ILE A 22 -26.78 0.66 -25.91
CA ILE A 22 -27.71 -0.34 -26.43
C ILE A 22 -29.06 -0.17 -25.71
N PRO A 23 -30.19 0.06 -26.43
CA PRO A 23 -31.50 0.10 -25.80
C PRO A 23 -31.81 -1.28 -25.20
N PHE A 24 -32.09 -1.32 -23.89
CA PHE A 24 -32.29 -2.55 -23.10
C PHE A 24 -31.08 -3.50 -23.12
N ASP A 25 -29.89 -2.98 -22.75
CA ASP A 25 -28.68 -3.81 -22.65
C ASP A 25 -28.84 -4.92 -21.59
N PRO A 26 -28.79 -6.21 -21.97
CA PRO A 26 -28.86 -7.31 -21.00
C PRO A 26 -27.69 -7.32 -20.00
N LEU A 27 -26.63 -6.55 -20.27
CA LEU A 27 -25.45 -6.44 -19.42
C LEU A 27 -25.47 -5.22 -18.49
N GLU A 28 -26.54 -4.43 -18.44
CA GLU A 28 -26.59 -3.18 -17.68
C GLU A 28 -26.25 -3.37 -16.19
N LYS A 29 -26.78 -4.43 -15.56
CA LYS A 29 -26.48 -4.77 -14.16
C LYS A 29 -25.01 -5.15 -13.97
N GLN A 30 -24.47 -5.98 -14.85
CA GLN A 30 -23.07 -6.40 -14.79
C GLN A 30 -22.14 -5.21 -15.05
N ARG A 31 -22.51 -4.27 -15.92
CA ARG A 31 -21.73 -3.03 -16.18
C ARG A 31 -21.61 -2.20 -14.90
N ALA A 32 -22.72 -2.00 -14.18
CA ALA A 32 -22.69 -1.30 -12.90
C ALA A 32 -21.77 -2.01 -11.88
N ALA A 33 -21.84 -3.34 -11.79
CA ALA A 33 -20.97 -4.12 -10.92
C ALA A 33 -19.49 -4.01 -11.30
N VAL A 34 -19.16 -4.01 -12.59
CA VAL A 34 -17.78 -3.81 -13.09
C VAL A 34 -17.26 -2.41 -12.76
N LEU A 35 -18.09 -1.37 -12.89
CA LEU A 35 -17.72 -0.01 -12.51
C LEU A 35 -17.47 0.12 -11.00
N GLU A 36 -18.32 -0.48 -10.17
CA GLU A 36 -18.14 -0.51 -8.72
C GLU A 36 -16.85 -1.27 -8.33
N HIS A 37 -16.62 -2.44 -8.94
CA HIS A 37 -15.41 -3.22 -8.77
C HIS A 37 -14.15 -2.42 -9.15
N ALA A 38 -14.18 -1.74 -10.30
CA ALA A 38 -13.08 -0.89 -10.76
C ALA A 38 -12.80 0.26 -9.78
N ALA A 39 -13.84 0.92 -9.27
CA ALA A 39 -13.69 2.00 -8.29
C ALA A 39 -13.05 1.50 -6.98
N LYS A 40 -13.44 0.32 -6.50
CA LYS A 40 -12.82 -0.31 -5.31
C LYS A 40 -11.35 -0.67 -5.54
N ALA A 41 -11.03 -1.26 -6.69
CA ALA A 41 -9.66 -1.61 -7.05
C ALA A 41 -8.77 -0.36 -7.17
N GLU A 42 -9.27 0.70 -7.80
CA GLU A 42 -8.56 1.97 -7.95
C GLU A 42 -8.35 2.66 -6.58
N ALA A 43 -9.36 2.66 -5.72
CA ALA A 43 -9.25 3.20 -4.37
C ALA A 43 -8.17 2.47 -3.55
N LEU A 44 -8.16 1.14 -3.57
CA LEU A 44 -7.16 0.33 -2.89
C LEU A 44 -5.75 0.58 -3.44
N TYR A 45 -5.59 0.59 -4.76
CA TYR A 45 -4.32 0.90 -5.42
C TYR A 45 -3.79 2.27 -5.01
N LYS A 46 -4.63 3.32 -5.01
CA LYS A 46 -4.24 4.67 -4.57
C LYS A 46 -3.77 4.70 -3.12
N GLN A 47 -4.43 3.96 -2.22
CA GLN A 47 -3.98 3.88 -0.83
C GLN A 47 -2.64 3.15 -0.68
N LEU A 48 -2.41 2.07 -1.43
CA LEU A 48 -1.14 1.35 -1.40
C LEU A 48 0.02 2.18 -1.96
N VAL A 49 -0.21 2.92 -3.05
CA VAL A 49 0.79 3.86 -3.61
C VAL A 49 1.10 4.96 -2.60
N ARG A 50 0.07 5.56 -1.99
CA ARG A 50 0.25 6.57 -0.94
C ARG A 50 1.08 6.02 0.22
N LEU A 51 0.78 4.81 0.68
CA LEU A 51 1.52 4.14 1.75
C LEU A 51 3.00 3.91 1.37
N SER A 52 3.27 3.54 0.12
CA SER A 52 4.65 3.40 -0.37
C SER A 52 5.40 4.73 -0.31
N ASN A 53 4.77 5.83 -0.72
CA ASN A 53 5.40 7.15 -0.68
C ASN A 53 5.65 7.60 0.78
N LEU A 54 4.68 7.38 1.67
CA LEU A 54 4.86 7.69 3.10
C LEU A 54 5.98 6.86 3.73
N THR A 55 6.14 5.60 3.33
CA THR A 55 7.25 4.76 3.80
C THR A 55 8.60 5.35 3.38
N ASP A 56 8.68 5.91 2.18
CA ASP A 56 9.89 6.57 1.68
C ASP A 56 10.21 7.87 2.41
N GLU A 57 9.18 8.67 2.70
CA GLU A 57 9.30 9.90 3.48
C GLU A 57 9.76 9.61 4.91
N ILE A 58 9.16 8.61 5.58
CA ILE A 58 9.59 8.18 6.92
C ILE A 58 11.05 7.75 6.91
N ARG A 59 11.45 6.93 5.93
CA ARG A 59 12.83 6.48 5.79
C ARG A 59 13.80 7.65 5.61
N SER A 60 13.46 8.60 4.74
CA SER A 60 14.28 9.80 4.53
C SER A 60 14.42 10.64 5.80
N ALA A 61 13.32 10.80 6.56
CA ALA A 61 13.33 11.52 7.83
C ALA A 61 14.19 10.80 8.89
N GLN A 62 14.09 9.47 8.98
CA GLN A 62 14.91 8.66 9.90
C GLN A 62 16.40 8.77 9.59
N LEU A 63 16.77 8.77 8.30
CA LEU A 63 18.15 8.95 7.86
C LEU A 63 18.69 10.32 8.29
N GLU A 64 17.92 11.38 8.07
CA GLU A 64 18.31 12.76 8.43
C GLU A 64 18.43 12.94 9.95
N ILE A 65 17.48 12.42 10.73
CA ILE A 65 17.55 12.45 12.21
C ILE A 65 18.76 11.67 12.71
N THR A 66 19.06 10.51 12.12
CA THR A 66 20.25 9.70 12.47
C THR A 66 21.53 10.49 12.22
N LYS A 67 21.62 11.17 11.07
CA LYS A 67 22.75 12.02 10.70
C LYS A 67 22.92 13.17 11.70
N GLN A 68 21.86 13.93 11.98
CA GLN A 68 21.87 15.03 12.93
C GLN A 68 22.25 14.56 14.35
N SER A 69 21.74 13.41 14.78
CA SER A 69 22.09 12.83 16.09
C SER A 69 23.58 12.53 16.19
N ARG A 70 24.21 12.06 15.11
CA ARG A 70 25.65 11.77 15.06
C ARG A 70 26.50 13.04 15.00
N GLU A 71 26.06 14.07 14.29
CA GLU A 71 26.73 15.38 14.24
C GLU A 71 26.78 16.09 15.60
N VAL A 72 25.79 15.85 16.47
CA VAL A 72 25.79 16.37 17.86
C VAL A 72 26.94 15.77 18.68
N ILE A 73 27.30 14.51 18.44
CA ILE A 73 28.34 13.79 19.16
C ILE A 73 29.74 14.07 18.58
N ALA A 74 29.84 14.15 17.26
CA ALA A 74 31.06 14.43 16.54
C ALA A 74 30.83 15.64 15.62
N PRO A 75 30.93 16.88 16.15
CA PRO A 75 30.84 18.05 15.29
C PRO A 75 31.93 17.97 14.22
N PRO A 76 31.67 18.43 12.99
CA PRO A 76 32.69 18.46 11.96
C PRO A 76 33.87 19.26 12.50
N ALA A 77 35.03 18.61 12.61
CA ALA A 77 36.27 19.26 12.95
C ALA A 77 36.45 20.42 11.98
N LYS A 78 36.18 21.64 12.46
CA LYS A 78 36.65 22.83 11.81
C LYS A 78 38.13 22.87 12.15
N ASP A 79 38.91 22.85 11.09
CA ASP A 79 40.35 23.02 11.05
C ASP A 79 41.16 21.72 11.26
N GLU A 80 41.90 21.39 10.21
CA GLU A 80 43.01 20.46 10.22
C GLU A 80 43.99 20.84 11.35
N GLU A 81 44.60 19.85 11.99
CA GLU A 81 45.58 19.95 13.09
C GLU A 81 45.04 19.96 14.53
N ALA A 82 44.54 18.81 14.96
CA ALA A 82 44.92 18.17 16.24
C ALA A 82 44.38 16.73 16.23
N SER A 83 45.22 15.76 15.88
CA SER A 83 45.87 14.87 16.83
C SER A 83 44.93 14.29 17.89
N THR A 84 44.75 12.96 17.81
CA THR A 84 44.48 12.02 18.92
C THR A 84 43.50 12.50 19.98
N LEU A 85 42.29 11.93 20.04
CA LEU A 85 41.54 11.74 21.29
C LEU A 85 40.35 10.78 21.07
N CYS A 86 40.64 9.48 20.96
CA CYS A 86 39.66 8.41 21.22
C CYS A 86 40.03 7.63 22.51
N SER A 87 40.86 8.24 23.37
CA SER A 87 41.41 7.59 24.56
C SER A 87 41.76 8.64 25.63
N THR A 88 40.75 9.24 26.22
CA THR A 88 40.77 9.63 27.64
C THR A 88 39.32 9.62 28.11
N ALA A 89 38.95 8.46 28.64
CA ALA A 89 37.91 8.40 29.64
C ALA A 89 38.50 9.07 30.89
N ASP A 90 38.17 10.34 31.09
CA ASP A 90 38.30 10.99 32.40
C ASP A 90 36.96 11.66 32.72
N SER A 91 36.20 10.95 33.56
CA SER A 91 35.39 11.49 34.65
C SER A 91 34.79 12.89 34.44
N GLY A 92 33.63 13.00 33.80
CA GLY A 92 32.89 14.26 33.73
C GLY A 92 31.57 14.15 32.97
N ALA A 93 30.54 14.84 33.46
CA ALA A 93 29.20 14.91 32.89
C ALA A 93 29.18 14.95 31.36
N GLY A 94 28.47 14.01 30.71
CA GLY A 94 28.30 13.98 29.24
C GLY A 94 28.52 12.62 28.55
N VAL A 95 29.16 11.65 29.22
CA VAL A 95 29.38 10.30 28.65
C VAL A 95 28.07 9.54 28.43
N GLU A 96 27.12 9.64 29.36
CA GLU A 96 25.84 8.93 29.25
C GLU A 96 24.88 9.57 28.24
N TYR A 97 24.87 10.91 28.09
CA TYR A 97 24.14 11.56 27.00
C TYR A 97 24.69 11.14 25.64
N THR A 98 26.01 11.13 25.48
CA THR A 98 26.67 10.68 24.26
C THR A 98 26.29 9.23 23.93
N GLN A 99 26.33 8.35 24.93
CA GLN A 99 25.94 6.95 24.77
C GLN A 99 24.45 6.79 24.45
N ALA A 100 23.57 7.59 25.05
CA ALA A 100 22.14 7.59 24.77
C ALA A 100 21.83 8.06 23.34
N ILE A 101 22.51 9.10 22.86
CA ILE A 101 22.37 9.60 21.49
C ILE A 101 22.92 8.58 20.49
N CYS A 102 24.05 7.93 20.77
CA CYS A 102 24.58 6.82 19.95
C CYS A 102 23.58 5.67 19.85
N LEU A 103 23.05 5.21 20.99
CA LEU A 103 22.07 4.12 21.03
C LEU A 103 20.80 4.49 20.26
N PHE A 104 20.29 5.72 20.43
CA PHE A 104 19.14 6.23 19.69
C PHE A 104 19.41 6.21 18.17
N ALA A 105 20.54 6.76 17.73
CA ALA A 105 20.90 6.84 16.31
C ALA A 105 21.08 5.45 15.69
N ASP A 106 21.69 4.52 16.40
CA ASP A 106 21.89 3.15 15.91
C ASP A 106 20.58 2.37 15.79
N GLN A 107 19.67 2.55 16.76
CA GLN A 107 18.35 1.92 16.69
C GLN A 107 17.49 2.53 15.58
N LEU A 108 17.58 3.84 15.36
CA LEU A 108 16.90 4.52 14.26
C LEU A 108 17.43 4.07 12.90
N SER A 109 18.75 3.86 12.77
CA SER A 109 19.37 3.30 11.57
C SER A 109 18.92 1.86 11.30
N ARG A 110 18.74 1.02 12.33
CA ARG A 110 18.18 -0.33 12.17
C ARG A 110 16.71 -0.30 11.72
N CYS A 111 15.91 0.63 12.22
CA CYS A 111 14.55 0.84 11.75
C CYS A 111 14.52 1.24 10.26
N GLU A 112 15.40 2.15 9.85
CA GLU A 112 15.55 2.60 8.45
C GLU A 112 15.90 1.43 7.52
N GLN A 113 16.92 0.65 7.87
CA GLN A 113 17.32 -0.55 7.12
C GLN A 113 16.19 -1.58 7.02
N SER A 114 15.43 -1.74 8.10
CA SER A 114 14.27 -2.64 8.12
C SER A 114 13.18 -2.16 7.16
N LEU A 115 12.85 -0.84 7.16
CA LEU A 115 11.92 -0.26 6.20
C LEU A 115 12.38 -0.45 4.75
N GLN A 116 13.69 -0.34 4.49
CA GLN A 116 14.25 -0.62 3.17
C GLN A 116 14.08 -2.09 2.76
N ALA A 117 14.32 -3.03 3.67
CA ALA A 117 14.14 -4.47 3.42
C ALA A 117 12.66 -4.86 3.21
N LEU A 118 11.73 -4.09 3.78
CA LEU A 118 10.28 -4.28 3.68
C LEU A 118 9.68 -3.77 2.37
N ARG A 119 10.33 -2.78 1.75
CA ARG A 119 9.87 -2.10 0.53
C ARG A 119 9.44 -3.06 -0.59
N PRO A 120 10.17 -4.15 -0.91
CA PRO A 120 9.77 -5.07 -1.98
C PRO A 120 8.39 -5.69 -1.75
N GLN A 121 8.02 -6.01 -0.49
CA GLN A 121 6.73 -6.64 -0.20
C GLN A 121 5.55 -5.70 -0.44
N LEU A 122 5.70 -4.43 -0.07
CA LEU A 122 4.72 -3.39 -0.38
C LEU A 122 4.61 -3.15 -1.89
N GLN A 123 5.73 -3.16 -2.61
CA GLN A 123 5.76 -3.01 -4.07
C GLN A 123 5.06 -4.17 -4.79
N VAL A 124 5.16 -5.39 -4.28
CA VAL A 124 4.39 -6.53 -4.82
C VAL A 124 2.89 -6.31 -4.64
N ALA A 125 2.45 -5.83 -3.47
CA ALA A 125 1.03 -5.51 -3.25
C ALA A 125 0.53 -4.40 -4.18
N VAL A 126 1.33 -3.34 -4.38
CA VAL A 126 1.06 -2.27 -5.34
C VAL A 126 0.95 -2.81 -6.76
N GLY A 127 1.87 -3.69 -7.17
CA GLY A 127 1.88 -4.31 -8.50
C GLY A 127 0.65 -5.18 -8.77
N GLU A 128 0.23 -5.99 -7.80
CA GLU A 128 -1.01 -6.79 -7.92
C GLU A 128 -2.25 -5.90 -8.02
N ALA A 129 -2.33 -4.84 -7.22
CA ALA A 129 -3.43 -3.87 -7.31
C ALA A 129 -3.43 -3.13 -8.66
N GLN A 130 -2.26 -2.77 -9.20
CA GLN A 130 -2.13 -2.15 -10.51
C GLN A 130 -2.61 -3.07 -11.64
N LYS A 131 -2.25 -4.36 -11.60
CA LYS A 131 -2.74 -5.35 -12.58
C LYS A 131 -4.27 -5.42 -12.58
N LEU A 132 -4.89 -5.39 -11.40
CA LEU A 132 -6.35 -5.39 -11.29
C LEU A 132 -6.98 -4.11 -11.86
N VAL A 133 -6.40 -2.94 -11.58
CA VAL A 133 -6.83 -1.66 -12.17
C VAL A 133 -6.72 -1.69 -13.69
N GLN A 134 -5.60 -2.19 -14.23
CA GLN A 134 -5.41 -2.29 -15.68
C GLN A 134 -6.41 -3.24 -16.33
N ARG A 135 -6.63 -4.43 -15.75
CA ARG A 135 -7.63 -5.39 -16.23
C ARG A 135 -9.03 -4.78 -16.27
N ASN A 136 -9.41 -3.99 -15.26
CA ASN A 136 -10.67 -3.25 -15.25
C ASN A 136 -10.74 -2.21 -16.38
N ALA A 137 -9.67 -1.44 -16.61
CA ALA A 137 -9.62 -0.44 -17.67
C ALA A 137 -9.73 -1.08 -19.07
N ASP A 138 -9.04 -2.20 -19.29
CA ASP A 138 -9.10 -2.96 -20.54
C ASP A 138 -10.51 -3.49 -20.82
N LEU A 139 -11.20 -4.02 -19.80
CA LEU A 139 -12.58 -4.49 -19.92
C LEU A 139 -13.56 -3.33 -20.21
N GLN A 140 -13.38 -2.18 -19.57
CA GLN A 140 -14.17 -0.99 -19.87
C GLN A 140 -13.96 -0.50 -21.30
N GLN A 141 -12.74 -0.63 -21.84
CA GLN A 141 -12.46 -0.31 -23.24
C GLN A 141 -13.17 -1.29 -24.18
N LYS A 142 -13.13 -2.60 -23.90
CA LYS A 142 -13.87 -3.62 -24.67
C LYS A 142 -15.39 -3.40 -24.63
N LEU A 143 -15.94 -2.99 -23.49
CA LEU A 143 -17.36 -2.61 -23.36
C LEU A 143 -17.73 -1.43 -24.27
N LYS A 144 -16.85 -0.44 -24.41
CA LYS A 144 -17.04 0.67 -25.36
C LYS A 144 -16.94 0.21 -26.80
N ASP A 145 -16.03 -0.71 -27.11
CA ASP A 145 -15.87 -1.25 -28.47
C ASP A 145 -17.07 -2.12 -28.86
N ARG A 146 -17.64 -2.89 -27.92
CA ARG A 146 -18.93 -3.56 -28.06
C ARG A 146 -20.05 -2.57 -28.38
N ASP A 147 -20.15 -1.46 -27.66
CA ASP A 147 -21.18 -0.43 -27.92
C ASP A 147 -21.02 0.16 -29.33
N ARG A 148 -19.77 0.36 -29.81
CA ARG A 148 -19.51 0.84 -31.18
C ARG A 148 -19.97 -0.18 -32.21
N ALA A 149 -19.66 -1.45 -32.00
CA ALA A 149 -20.08 -2.52 -32.89
C ALA A 149 -21.61 -2.65 -32.95
N TYR A 150 -22.30 -2.45 -31.83
CA TYR A 150 -23.76 -2.40 -31.80
C TYR A 150 -24.31 -1.21 -32.59
N ALA A 151 -23.75 -0.02 -32.41
CA ALA A 151 -24.18 1.17 -33.14
C ALA A 151 -23.99 1.01 -34.67
N ASP A 152 -22.93 0.33 -35.10
CA ASP A 152 -22.70 -0.01 -36.50
C ASP A 152 -23.73 -1.03 -37.01
N LEU A 153 -24.06 -2.05 -36.22
CA LEU A 153 -25.11 -3.02 -36.56
C LEU A 153 -26.48 -2.34 -36.69
N ASP A 154 -26.84 -1.51 -35.73
CA ASP A 154 -28.10 -0.74 -35.71
C ASP A 154 -28.20 0.21 -36.91
N HIS A 155 -27.09 0.87 -37.28
CA HIS A 155 -27.04 1.68 -38.49
C HIS A 155 -27.40 0.87 -39.75
N TYR A 156 -26.89 -0.35 -39.87
CA TYR A 156 -27.22 -1.20 -41.02
C TYR A 156 -28.62 -1.80 -40.95
N ASN A 157 -29.16 -2.06 -39.75
CA ASN A 157 -30.56 -2.46 -39.56
C ASN A 157 -31.51 -1.42 -40.16
N HIS A 158 -31.40 -0.17 -39.71
CA HIS A 158 -32.22 0.93 -40.21
C HIS A 158 -32.02 1.15 -41.72
N LYS A 159 -30.77 1.08 -42.19
CA LYS A 159 -30.48 1.30 -43.61
C LYS A 159 -31.05 0.20 -44.51
N ILE A 160 -31.09 -1.05 -44.06
CA ILE A 160 -31.72 -2.14 -44.79
C ILE A 160 -33.23 -1.97 -44.80
N GLU A 161 -33.81 -1.59 -43.66
CA GLU A 161 -35.25 -1.29 -43.54
C GLU A 161 -35.67 -0.17 -44.50
N ASP A 162 -34.98 0.97 -44.49
CA ASP A 162 -35.21 2.09 -45.40
C ASP A 162 -35.15 1.65 -46.87
N LEU A 163 -34.11 0.88 -47.24
CA LEU A 163 -33.94 0.39 -48.61
C LEU A 163 -35.04 -0.60 -49.02
N LYS A 164 -35.53 -1.45 -48.09
CA LYS A 164 -36.67 -2.35 -48.33
C LYS A 164 -37.96 -1.56 -48.51
N THR A 165 -38.20 -0.56 -47.68
CA THR A 165 -39.37 0.32 -47.78
C THR A 165 -39.36 1.12 -49.08
N ASP A 166 -38.21 1.66 -49.48
CA ASP A 166 -38.04 2.37 -50.75
C ASP A 166 -38.25 1.46 -51.96
N ALA A 167 -37.76 0.22 -51.90
CA ALA A 167 -37.99 -0.77 -52.94
C ALA A 167 -39.49 -1.13 -53.05
N SER A 168 -40.19 -1.29 -51.92
CA SER A 168 -41.62 -1.59 -51.88
C SER A 168 -42.51 -0.47 -52.41
N LYS A 169 -42.05 0.80 -52.34
CA LYS A 169 -42.80 1.96 -52.84
C LYS A 169 -42.66 2.15 -54.35
N ARG A 170 -41.70 1.49 -55.01
CA ARG A 170 -41.46 1.61 -56.45
C ARG A 170 -42.25 0.54 -57.21
N SER A 171 -43.04 0.97 -58.20
CA SER A 171 -43.85 0.06 -59.03
C SER A 171 -43.06 -0.69 -60.10
N LYS A 172 -41.82 -0.26 -60.40
CA LYS A 172 -40.92 -0.91 -61.38
C LYS A 172 -39.68 -1.46 -60.67
N LYS A 173 -39.24 -2.64 -61.10
CA LYS A 173 -38.03 -3.31 -60.62
C LYS A 173 -36.79 -2.44 -60.90
N ASP A 174 -36.14 -1.98 -59.83
CA ASP A 174 -34.92 -1.17 -59.89
C ASP A 174 -33.69 -2.03 -59.57
N VAL A 175 -33.03 -2.52 -60.62
CA VAL A 175 -31.84 -3.39 -60.52
C VAL A 175 -30.72 -2.73 -59.70
N LYS A 176 -30.53 -1.39 -59.82
CA LYS A 176 -29.51 -0.66 -59.04
C LYS A 176 -29.88 -0.58 -57.56
N GLY A 177 -31.16 -0.45 -57.27
CA GLY A 177 -31.71 -0.52 -55.91
C GLY A 177 -31.49 -1.88 -55.26
N GLU A 178 -31.75 -2.96 -56.01
CA GLU A 178 -31.52 -4.35 -55.56
C GLU A 178 -30.03 -4.62 -55.26
N GLU A 179 -29.11 -4.21 -56.14
CA GLU A 179 -27.67 -4.33 -55.89
C GLU A 179 -27.21 -3.53 -54.66
N ARG A 180 -27.78 -2.33 -54.45
CA ARG A 180 -27.49 -1.52 -53.26
C ARG A 180 -27.99 -2.20 -51.99
N LEU A 181 -29.19 -2.80 -52.02
CA LEU A 181 -29.73 -3.56 -50.91
C LEU A 181 -28.83 -4.76 -50.61
N ALA A 182 -28.48 -5.57 -51.60
CA ALA A 182 -27.61 -6.73 -51.45
C ALA A 182 -26.25 -6.39 -50.82
N ARG A 183 -25.61 -5.29 -51.24
CA ARG A 183 -24.36 -4.81 -50.61
C ARG A 183 -24.54 -4.40 -49.16
N ASN A 184 -25.65 -3.78 -48.78
CA ASN A 184 -25.88 -3.41 -47.38
C ASN A 184 -26.27 -4.62 -46.51
N VAL A 185 -26.95 -5.62 -47.07
CA VAL A 185 -27.17 -6.92 -46.40
C VAL A 185 -25.84 -7.62 -46.10
N ALA A 186 -24.91 -7.62 -47.04
CA ALA A 186 -23.56 -8.17 -46.78
C ALA A 186 -22.83 -7.40 -45.66
N LYS A 187 -22.91 -6.07 -45.64
CA LYS A 187 -22.31 -5.23 -44.59
C LYS A 187 -22.95 -5.43 -43.23
N HIS A 188 -24.28 -5.54 -43.17
CA HIS A 188 -25.02 -5.90 -41.97
C HIS A 188 -24.51 -7.23 -41.41
N ARG A 189 -24.40 -8.26 -42.24
CA ARG A 189 -23.92 -9.58 -41.82
C ARG A 189 -22.51 -9.51 -41.21
N MET A 190 -21.62 -8.69 -41.79
CA MET A 190 -20.28 -8.48 -41.21
C MET A 190 -20.34 -7.75 -39.86
N ALA A 191 -21.18 -6.71 -39.75
CA ALA A 191 -21.37 -5.98 -38.49
C ALA A 191 -21.98 -6.85 -37.40
N GLU A 192 -22.93 -7.71 -37.75
CA GLU A 192 -23.58 -8.68 -36.86
C GLU A 192 -22.57 -9.69 -36.30
N VAL A 193 -21.76 -10.32 -37.16
CA VAL A 193 -20.71 -11.25 -36.74
C VAL A 193 -19.71 -10.55 -35.81
N HIS A 194 -19.29 -9.33 -36.15
CA HIS A 194 -18.34 -8.57 -35.33
C HIS A 194 -18.94 -8.20 -33.96
N PHE A 195 -20.20 -7.76 -33.91
CA PHE A 195 -20.88 -7.45 -32.66
C PHE A 195 -21.03 -8.71 -31.78
N ILE A 196 -21.47 -9.84 -32.35
CA ILE A 196 -21.62 -11.10 -31.62
C ILE A 196 -20.29 -11.56 -31.01
N GLN A 197 -19.19 -11.46 -31.78
CA GLN A 197 -17.85 -11.82 -31.29
C GLN A 197 -17.44 -10.96 -30.08
N LEU A 198 -17.65 -9.65 -30.15
CA LEU A 198 -17.32 -8.75 -29.04
C LEU A 198 -18.26 -8.90 -27.84
N ASP A 199 -19.56 -9.12 -28.06
CA ASP A 199 -20.55 -9.35 -27.00
C ASP A 199 -20.19 -10.60 -26.20
N GLU A 200 -19.88 -11.71 -26.88
CA GLU A 200 -19.50 -12.97 -26.24
C GLU A 200 -18.18 -12.82 -25.46
N GLN A 201 -17.17 -12.19 -26.07
CA GLN A 201 -15.90 -11.95 -25.39
C GLN A 201 -16.08 -11.12 -24.11
N VAL A 202 -16.84 -10.03 -24.20
CA VAL A 202 -17.11 -9.16 -23.05
C VAL A 202 -17.88 -9.90 -21.97
N ARG A 203 -18.89 -10.70 -22.32
CA ARG A 203 -19.65 -11.51 -21.35
C ARG A 203 -18.74 -12.44 -20.56
N VAL A 204 -17.89 -13.19 -21.26
CA VAL A 204 -16.96 -14.13 -20.62
C VAL A 204 -16.01 -13.39 -19.68
N GLU A 205 -15.41 -12.28 -20.13
CA GLU A 205 -14.46 -11.51 -19.31
C GLU A 205 -15.13 -10.82 -18.12
N MET A 206 -16.36 -10.31 -18.27
CA MET A 206 -17.14 -9.74 -17.17
C MET A 206 -17.45 -10.80 -16.12
N SER A 207 -17.93 -11.99 -16.51
CA SER A 207 -18.22 -13.07 -15.57
C SER A 207 -16.96 -13.50 -14.82
N GLN A 208 -15.84 -13.69 -15.52
CA GLN A 208 -14.56 -14.04 -14.90
C GLN A 208 -14.05 -13.00 -13.91
N LEU A 209 -14.28 -11.70 -14.16
CA LEU A 209 -13.89 -10.63 -13.25
C LEU A 209 -14.79 -10.61 -12.01
N LEU A 210 -16.10 -10.70 -12.20
CA LEU A 210 -17.07 -10.62 -11.10
C LEU A 210 -17.02 -11.86 -10.20
N GLU A 211 -16.90 -13.06 -10.77
CA GLU A 211 -16.71 -14.30 -10.01
C GLU A 211 -15.33 -14.36 -9.33
N GLY A 212 -14.31 -13.77 -9.96
CA GLY A 212 -12.93 -13.72 -9.44
C GLY A 212 -12.65 -12.60 -8.43
N THR A 213 -13.65 -11.78 -8.08
CA THR A 213 -13.46 -10.55 -7.28
C THR A 213 -12.77 -10.84 -5.95
N GLU A 214 -13.29 -11.78 -5.16
CA GLU A 214 -12.74 -12.08 -3.84
C GLU A 214 -11.29 -12.59 -3.93
N ALA A 215 -11.00 -13.45 -4.90
CA ALA A 215 -9.68 -14.00 -5.10
C ALA A 215 -8.65 -12.94 -5.49
N ASP A 216 -9.03 -11.98 -6.33
CA ASP A 216 -8.13 -10.90 -6.76
C ASP A 216 -7.81 -9.93 -5.62
N PHE A 217 -8.81 -9.53 -4.81
CA PHE A 217 -8.55 -8.74 -3.61
C PHE A 217 -7.77 -9.51 -2.54
N ALA A 218 -8.04 -10.80 -2.36
CA ALA A 218 -7.32 -11.64 -1.40
C ALA A 218 -5.83 -11.74 -1.71
N LYS A 219 -5.44 -11.80 -3.00
CA LYS A 219 -4.01 -11.77 -3.40
C LYS A 219 -3.33 -10.48 -2.95
N ILE A 220 -3.98 -9.32 -3.16
CA ILE A 220 -3.45 -8.02 -2.75
C ILE A 220 -3.33 -7.96 -1.22
N ILE A 221 -4.39 -8.38 -0.51
CA ILE A 221 -4.42 -8.40 0.95
C ILE A 221 -3.33 -9.33 1.52
N ALA A 222 -3.10 -10.49 0.92
CA ALA A 222 -2.06 -11.42 1.36
C ALA A 222 -0.67 -10.79 1.29
N GLN A 223 -0.35 -10.07 0.20
CA GLN A 223 0.94 -9.38 0.06
C GLN A 223 1.06 -8.21 1.03
N TYR A 224 -0.02 -7.43 1.19
CA TYR A 224 -0.06 -6.35 2.15
C TYR A 224 0.09 -6.84 3.60
N SER A 225 -0.50 -8.00 3.92
CA SER A 225 -0.41 -8.64 5.24
C SER A 225 1.02 -9.09 5.56
N ARG A 226 1.76 -9.58 4.56
CA ARG A 226 3.19 -9.90 4.72
C ARG A 226 4.00 -8.65 5.08
N TYR A 227 3.77 -7.55 4.35
CA TYR A 227 4.39 -6.26 4.65
C TYR A 227 4.08 -5.82 6.09
N LEU A 228 2.81 -5.90 6.53
CA LEU A 228 2.43 -5.55 7.90
C LEU A 228 3.13 -6.42 8.94
N GLY A 229 3.19 -7.74 8.71
CA GLY A 229 3.81 -8.68 9.63
C GLY A 229 5.30 -8.39 9.84
N VAL A 230 6.04 -8.17 8.76
CA VAL A 230 7.47 -7.88 8.85
C VAL A 230 7.71 -6.45 9.38
N SER A 231 6.83 -5.48 9.07
CA SER A 231 6.91 -4.11 9.62
C SER A 231 6.70 -4.08 11.13
N ALA A 232 5.74 -4.86 11.64
CA ALA A 232 5.49 -4.99 13.07
C ALA A 232 6.70 -5.63 13.79
N PHE A 233 7.29 -6.67 13.18
CA PHE A 233 8.49 -7.32 13.74
C PHE A 233 9.69 -6.36 13.83
N ALA A 234 9.96 -5.60 12.76
CA ALA A 234 11.00 -4.59 12.75
C ALA A 234 10.77 -3.51 13.83
N GLY A 235 9.52 -3.05 13.97
CA GLY A 235 9.15 -2.09 15.01
C GLY A 235 9.48 -2.60 16.42
N MET A 236 9.20 -3.89 16.71
CA MET A 236 9.45 -4.48 18.03
C MET A 236 10.93 -4.47 18.43
N GLN A 237 11.87 -4.54 17.48
CA GLN A 237 13.31 -4.59 17.80
C GLN A 237 13.82 -3.31 18.47
N GLY A 238 13.21 -2.16 18.18
CA GLY A 238 13.62 -0.86 18.72
C GLY A 238 12.84 -0.38 19.96
N ILE A 239 11.71 -1.02 20.30
CA ILE A 239 10.79 -0.51 21.33
C ILE A 239 11.50 -0.28 22.67
N THR A 240 12.15 -1.30 23.22
CA THR A 240 12.82 -1.21 24.53
C THR A 240 13.90 -0.12 24.55
N ALA A 241 14.60 0.06 23.43
CA ALA A 241 15.62 1.10 23.36
C ALA A 241 15.00 2.50 23.39
N PHE A 242 13.92 2.74 22.63
CA PHE A 242 13.26 4.04 22.54
C PHE A 242 12.40 4.38 23.77
N THR A 243 11.76 3.40 24.41
CA THR A 243 10.85 3.65 25.53
C THR A 243 11.54 3.61 26.89
N ASP A 244 12.57 2.77 27.03
CA ASP A 244 13.14 2.45 28.34
C ASP A 244 14.62 2.84 28.42
N GLN A 245 15.47 2.30 27.56
CA GLN A 245 16.93 2.43 27.71
C GLN A 245 17.38 3.87 27.50
N VAL A 246 17.05 4.49 26.36
CA VAL A 246 17.45 5.88 26.07
C VAL A 246 16.88 6.85 27.11
N PRO A 247 15.56 6.83 27.44
CA PRO A 247 15.03 7.70 28.49
C PRO A 247 15.60 7.44 29.89
N SER A 248 15.95 6.19 30.23
CA SER A 248 16.58 5.87 31.52
C SER A 248 18.00 6.43 31.60
N MET A 249 18.79 6.29 30.54
CA MET A 249 20.15 6.84 30.48
C MET A 249 20.14 8.36 30.59
N VAL A 250 19.20 9.02 29.88
CA VAL A 250 19.02 10.47 29.98
C VAL A 250 18.64 10.89 31.40
N ARG A 251 17.66 10.21 32.02
CA ARG A 251 17.25 10.52 33.41
C ARG A 251 18.39 10.35 34.41
N GLN A 252 19.14 9.26 34.33
CA GLN A 252 20.27 9.00 35.23
C GLN A 252 21.34 10.09 35.12
N GLN A 253 21.62 10.56 33.90
CA GLN A 253 22.58 11.65 33.71
C GLN A 253 22.03 12.99 34.22
N VAL A 254 20.75 13.30 34.01
CA VAL A 254 20.12 14.51 34.57
C VAL A 254 20.17 14.51 36.10
N GLU A 255 19.82 13.39 36.74
CA GLU A 255 19.89 13.25 38.21
C GLU A 255 21.32 13.45 38.74
N ARG A 256 22.35 13.00 38.00
CA ARG A 256 23.75 13.24 38.36
C ARG A 256 24.20 14.68 38.13
N ASP A 257 23.67 15.34 37.11
CA ASP A 257 24.00 16.74 36.81
C ASP A 257 23.33 17.71 37.81
N GLU A 258 22.17 17.34 38.36
CA GLU A 258 21.42 18.14 39.34
C GLU A 258 21.88 17.96 40.80
N ASP A 259 22.73 16.97 41.11
CA ASP A 259 23.19 16.68 42.48
C ASP A 259 24.73 16.89 42.62
N PRO A 260 25.22 18.11 42.95
CA PRO A 260 26.65 18.46 42.87
C PRO A 260 27.51 17.93 44.03
N PHE A 261 26.92 17.27 45.03
CA PHE A 261 27.64 16.80 46.23
C PHE A 261 27.30 15.35 46.59
N PRO A 262 28.24 14.39 46.44
CA PRO A 262 28.03 13.03 46.88
C PRO A 262 28.33 12.95 48.39
N PHE A 263 27.39 13.37 49.24
CA PHE A 263 27.49 12.99 50.64
C PHE A 263 27.22 11.48 50.75
N HIS A 264 28.27 10.73 51.11
CA HIS A 264 28.14 9.38 51.67
C HIS A 264 27.10 9.41 52.79
N ASN A 265 25.90 8.89 52.53
CA ASN A 265 24.98 8.50 53.59
C ASN A 265 24.80 6.98 53.54
N GLN A 266 25.66 6.30 54.30
CA GLN A 266 25.35 4.94 54.73
C GLN A 266 24.10 5.00 55.63
N ASN A 267 23.13 4.15 55.32
CA ASN A 267 21.84 3.94 56.00
C ASN A 267 20.71 4.92 55.65
N SER A 268 19.70 4.42 54.93
CA SER A 268 18.47 3.91 55.58
C SER A 268 17.45 3.46 54.52
N GLY A 269 16.77 2.35 54.78
CA GLY A 269 15.74 1.80 53.91
C GLY A 269 14.47 2.65 53.90
N ALA A 270 13.96 2.93 52.70
CA ALA A 270 12.57 3.25 52.34
C ALA A 270 12.58 3.53 50.82
N SER A 271 11.68 3.11 49.97
CA SER A 271 10.51 2.24 50.07
C SER A 271 10.23 1.78 48.64
N ILE A 272 10.19 0.46 48.44
CA ILE A 272 9.49 -0.15 47.32
C ILE A 272 8.01 0.13 47.58
N ILE A 273 7.43 1.16 46.95
CA ILE A 273 5.99 1.37 46.64
C ILE A 273 5.93 2.76 45.99
N GLU A 274 6.21 2.85 44.69
CA GLU A 274 5.66 3.92 43.82
C GLU A 274 5.80 3.60 42.31
N GLN A 275 5.91 2.32 41.96
CA GLN A 275 6.18 1.89 40.59
C GLN A 275 4.93 1.52 39.77
N SER A 276 3.73 1.99 40.14
CA SER A 276 2.49 1.47 39.54
C SER A 276 1.45 2.48 39.05
N MET A 277 1.63 3.79 39.22
CA MET A 277 0.54 4.77 38.97
C MET A 277 0.90 5.98 38.09
N LEU A 278 1.98 5.93 37.32
CA LEU A 278 2.39 7.04 36.42
C LEU A 278 2.43 6.67 34.92
N GLY A 279 1.84 5.54 34.54
CA GLY A 279 1.82 5.06 33.14
C GLY A 279 0.75 5.66 32.21
N LEU A 280 -0.17 6.49 32.72
CA LEU A 280 -1.27 7.06 31.90
C LEU A 280 -1.49 8.57 32.06
N ALA A 281 -0.86 9.23 33.05
CA ALA A 281 -1.06 10.67 33.29
C ALA A 281 -0.07 11.56 32.51
N SER A 282 1.10 11.05 32.12
CA SER A 282 2.13 11.82 31.41
C SER A 282 1.83 12.04 29.92
N VAL A 283 0.90 11.28 29.32
CA VAL A 283 0.48 11.44 27.92
C VAL A 283 -0.61 12.52 27.77
N LEU A 284 -1.34 12.84 28.84
CA LEU A 284 -2.40 13.87 28.82
C LEU A 284 -1.90 15.26 29.28
N ALA A 285 -0.82 15.34 30.07
CA ALA A 285 -0.30 16.62 30.57
C ALA A 285 0.55 17.42 29.56
N MET A 286 1.12 16.76 28.54
CA MET A 286 1.86 17.42 27.46
C MET A 286 0.96 18.11 26.40
N GLY A 287 -0.36 18.01 26.54
CA GLY A 287 -1.33 18.67 25.67
C GLY A 287 -1.81 20.05 26.13
N ILE A 288 -1.49 20.49 27.37
CA ILE A 288 -2.12 21.68 27.97
C ILE A 288 -1.12 22.83 28.25
N LEU A 289 0.19 22.64 28.11
CA LEU A 289 1.19 23.68 28.47
C LEU A 289 1.80 24.48 27.30
N TYR A 290 1.29 24.37 26.08
CA TYR A 290 1.69 25.27 24.97
C TYR A 290 0.66 26.37 24.74
N SER A 291 0.60 27.36 25.64
CA SER A 291 -0.17 28.59 25.39
C SER A 291 0.51 29.91 25.81
N ASN A 292 1.74 29.91 26.33
CA ASN A 292 2.44 31.18 26.60
C ASN A 292 3.91 31.11 26.15
N GLY A 293 4.22 31.90 25.13
CA GLY A 293 5.49 31.85 24.40
C GLY A 293 6.64 32.60 25.05
N THR A 294 7.87 32.21 24.66
CA THR A 294 8.96 33.10 24.18
C THR A 294 10.19 32.28 23.74
N LEU A 295 10.72 32.62 22.55
CA LEU A 295 12.11 32.42 22.05
C LEU A 295 12.58 31.02 21.52
N PRO A 296 13.64 30.98 20.66
CA PRO A 296 13.68 30.12 19.48
C PRO A 296 14.52 28.83 19.71
N LEU A 297 13.94 27.86 20.39
CA LEU A 297 14.33 26.44 20.31
C LEU A 297 13.22 25.59 19.67
N SER A 298 12.15 26.25 19.23
CA SER A 298 10.89 25.57 18.92
C SER A 298 10.86 24.83 17.58
N LEU A 299 11.79 25.05 16.64
CA LEU A 299 11.76 24.40 15.32
C LEU A 299 12.31 22.96 15.33
N CYS A 300 13.39 22.69 16.07
CA CYS A 300 13.88 21.31 16.25
C CYS A 300 12.94 20.50 17.15
N CYS A 301 12.44 21.10 18.24
CA CYS A 301 11.48 20.43 19.12
C CYS A 301 10.11 20.21 18.45
N PHE A 302 9.63 21.10 17.55
CA PHE A 302 8.39 20.84 16.79
C PHE A 302 8.53 19.72 15.77
N SER A 303 9.67 19.62 15.07
CA SER A 303 9.92 18.55 14.11
C SER A 303 10.08 17.21 14.82
N ILE A 304 10.81 17.16 15.93
CA ILE A 304 10.95 15.95 16.74
C ILE A 304 9.61 15.57 17.36
N ALA A 305 8.83 16.51 17.91
CA ALA A 305 7.51 16.22 18.49
C ALA A 305 6.49 15.78 17.43
N LYS A 306 6.49 16.37 16.22
CA LYS A 306 5.64 15.89 15.11
C LYS A 306 6.07 14.52 14.61
N CYS A 307 7.37 14.26 14.48
CA CYS A 307 7.88 12.95 14.10
C CYS A 307 7.60 11.90 15.19
N PHE A 308 7.71 12.25 16.47
CA PHE A 308 7.37 11.37 17.59
C PHE A 308 5.87 11.12 17.64
N TYR A 309 5.03 12.14 17.43
CA TYR A 309 3.58 11.99 17.39
C TYR A 309 3.13 11.14 16.19
N ILE A 310 3.73 11.32 15.01
CA ILE A 310 3.46 10.49 13.83
C ILE A 310 3.96 9.06 14.05
N THR A 311 5.16 8.87 14.62
CA THR A 311 5.73 7.54 14.88
C THR A 311 4.95 6.80 15.96
N VAL A 312 4.53 7.48 17.02
CA VAL A 312 3.68 6.94 18.09
C VAL A 312 2.27 6.68 17.56
N GLN A 313 1.68 7.54 16.73
CA GLN A 313 0.40 7.24 16.09
C GLN A 313 0.51 6.05 15.13
N TYR A 314 1.59 5.94 14.37
CA TYR A 314 1.85 4.82 13.47
C TYR A 314 2.07 3.52 14.27
N GLN A 315 2.82 3.58 15.37
CA GLN A 315 3.03 2.43 16.26
C GLN A 315 1.76 2.05 17.03
N CYS A 316 0.97 3.01 17.50
CA CYS A 316 -0.34 2.75 18.11
C CYS A 316 -1.32 2.16 17.08
N MET A 317 -1.32 2.63 15.84
CA MET A 317 -2.11 2.02 14.76
C MET A 317 -1.64 0.61 14.41
N VAL A 318 -0.33 0.34 14.42
CA VAL A 318 0.24 -1.00 14.19
C VAL A 318 -0.06 -1.96 15.35
N VAL A 319 -0.02 -1.48 16.60
CA VAL A 319 -0.38 -2.27 17.80
C VAL A 319 -1.89 -2.52 17.86
N PHE A 320 -2.71 -1.52 17.51
CA PHE A 320 -4.16 -1.66 17.43
C PHE A 320 -4.55 -2.61 16.28
N ALA A 321 -3.93 -2.47 15.11
CA ALA A 321 -4.06 -3.40 14.00
C ALA A 321 -3.61 -4.80 14.41
N SER A 322 -2.53 -4.98 15.19
CA SER A 322 -2.07 -6.30 15.68
C SER A 322 -3.06 -6.97 16.64
N LYS A 323 -3.70 -6.22 17.55
CA LYS A 323 -4.74 -6.74 18.47
C LYS A 323 -6.04 -7.07 17.73
N THR A 324 -6.47 -6.19 16.83
CA THR A 324 -7.67 -6.41 16.01
C THR A 324 -7.44 -7.53 15.00
N TRP A 325 -6.22 -7.66 14.45
CA TRP A 325 -5.80 -8.75 13.57
C TRP A 325 -5.83 -10.09 14.28
N ARG A 326 -5.23 -10.23 15.48
CA ARG A 326 -5.31 -11.45 16.30
C ARG A 326 -6.75 -11.93 16.47
N ASN A 327 -7.63 -11.03 16.88
CA ASN A 327 -9.07 -11.31 17.03
C ASN A 327 -9.80 -11.62 15.71
N LEU A 328 -9.34 -11.09 14.57
CA LEU A 328 -9.91 -11.38 13.24
C LEU A 328 -9.44 -12.75 12.73
N THR A 329 -8.15 -13.09 12.90
CA THR A 329 -7.62 -14.43 12.63
C THR A 329 -8.36 -15.48 13.46
N ASP A 330 -8.54 -15.27 14.76
CA ASP A 330 -9.20 -16.26 15.63
C ASP A 330 -10.70 -16.43 15.34
N LYS A 331 -11.37 -15.43 14.75
CA LYS A 331 -12.83 -15.47 14.46
C LYS A 331 -13.18 -15.83 13.02
N VAL A 332 -12.38 -15.45 12.03
CA VAL A 332 -12.66 -15.68 10.60
C VAL A 332 -11.93 -16.92 10.10
N ILE A 333 -10.75 -17.20 10.66
CA ILE A 333 -9.91 -18.31 10.29
C ILE A 333 -9.92 -19.27 11.48
N GLY A 334 -10.90 -20.18 11.52
CA GLY A 334 -10.92 -21.30 12.46
C GLY A 334 -9.77 -22.30 12.20
N VAL A 335 -8.53 -21.82 12.22
CA VAL A 335 -7.33 -22.63 12.13
C VAL A 335 -7.00 -23.05 13.55
N LYS A 336 -7.53 -24.21 13.92
CA LYS A 336 -6.77 -25.15 14.76
C LYS A 336 -5.34 -25.14 14.23
N ALA A 337 -4.40 -24.70 15.07
CA ALA A 337 -2.98 -24.66 14.80
C ALA A 337 -2.56 -25.83 13.89
N ILE A 338 -2.30 -25.53 12.60
CA ILE A 338 -1.53 -26.42 11.74
C ILE A 338 -0.09 -26.23 12.19
N SER A 339 0.26 -26.88 13.29
CA SER A 339 1.65 -27.08 13.66
C SER A 339 2.29 -27.96 12.60
N SER A 340 3.50 -27.60 12.18
CA SER A 340 4.37 -28.30 11.22
C SER A 340 3.90 -28.28 9.77
N ASP A 341 4.64 -27.52 8.97
CA ASP A 341 4.63 -27.52 7.52
C ASP A 341 4.86 -28.96 6.98
N PRO A 342 3.97 -29.52 6.14
CA PRO A 342 4.16 -30.87 5.56
C PRO A 342 5.48 -31.02 4.79
N LEU A 343 6.00 -29.91 4.26
CA LEU A 343 7.27 -29.88 3.54
C LEU A 343 8.48 -30.01 4.47
N GLU A 344 8.43 -29.50 5.71
CA GLU A 344 9.50 -29.69 6.69
C GLU A 344 9.61 -31.14 7.17
N LYS A 345 8.47 -31.82 7.36
CA LYS A 345 8.46 -33.25 7.70
C LYS A 345 9.00 -34.12 6.56
N GLN A 346 8.68 -33.80 5.31
CA GLN A 346 9.25 -34.51 4.15
C GLN A 346 10.74 -34.23 3.98
N ARG A 347 11.19 -33.00 4.27
CA ARG A 347 12.62 -32.63 4.20
C ARG A 347 13.44 -33.30 5.31
N ALA A 348 12.91 -33.40 6.52
CA ALA A 348 13.53 -34.12 7.62
C ALA A 348 13.59 -35.65 7.35
N ALA A 349 12.55 -36.23 6.77
CA ALA A 349 12.53 -37.66 6.41
C ALA A 349 13.53 -38.00 5.29
N LEU A 350 13.71 -37.11 4.31
CA LEU A 350 14.69 -37.30 3.23
C LEU A 350 16.13 -37.17 3.72
N LEU A 351 16.40 -36.27 4.67
CA LEU A 351 17.72 -36.11 5.28
C LEU A 351 18.09 -37.29 6.18
N ASP A 352 17.13 -37.84 6.93
CA ASP A 352 17.34 -39.03 7.77
C ASP A 352 17.56 -40.30 6.94
N HIS A 353 16.88 -40.42 5.79
CA HIS A 353 17.08 -41.54 4.86
C HIS A 353 18.42 -41.46 4.12
N ALA A 354 18.91 -40.25 3.80
CA ALA A 354 20.23 -40.04 3.20
C ALA A 354 21.37 -40.34 4.20
N ALA A 355 21.20 -39.97 5.47
CA ALA A 355 22.17 -40.27 6.53
C ALA A 355 22.29 -41.77 6.80
N LYS A 356 21.17 -42.51 6.77
CA LYS A 356 21.15 -43.98 6.94
C LYS A 356 21.72 -44.75 5.74
N ALA A 357 21.72 -44.16 4.56
CA ALA A 357 22.32 -44.77 3.36
C ALA A 357 23.85 -44.65 3.34
N GLN A 358 24.44 -43.64 3.99
CA GLN A 358 25.90 -43.47 4.11
C GLN A 358 26.54 -44.29 5.24
N ALA A 359 25.74 -44.86 6.15
CA ALA A 359 26.23 -45.61 7.30
C ALA A 359 26.24 -47.15 7.12
N ARG A 360 25.97 -47.68 5.92
CA ARG A 360 26.11 -49.12 5.66
C ARG A 360 27.57 -49.45 5.32
N PRO A 361 28.24 -50.32 6.08
CA PRO A 361 29.54 -50.85 5.65
C PRO A 361 29.33 -51.71 4.41
N ILE A 362 30.25 -51.56 3.46
CA ILE A 362 30.38 -52.43 2.30
C ILE A 362 30.89 -53.79 2.83
N GLU A 363 30.08 -54.85 2.69
CA GLU A 363 30.58 -56.23 2.65
C GLU A 363 30.98 -56.60 1.22
#